data_AF-A0A2U3NTM8-F1
#
_entry.id   AF-A0A2U3NTM8-F1
#
_cell.length_a   1.000
_cell.length_b   1.000
_cell.length_c   1.000
_cell.angle_alpha   90.00
_cell.angle_beta   90.00
_cell.angle_gamma   90.00
#
_symmetry.space_group_name_H-M   'P 1'
#
loop_
_entity.id
_entity.type
_entity.pdbx_description
1 polymer ?
#
loop_
_entity_poly.entity_id
_entity_poly.type
_entity_poly.pdbx_seq_one_letter_code
_entity_poly.pdbx_strand_id
1 'polypeptide(L)'
;MSDAHFTAVEAYLAQLRQTALVAEAEDLATGIRHISIATGELESDDDVRRLEQLAAAAACGREGAGLARFGGGNDYVTFYIEGLDADQFVEDLALLAETLNPGWWRISRSSLPF
;
A
#
# COMPACT_ATOMS: atom_id res chain seq x y z
N MET A 1 -4.57 9.70 36.79
CA MET A 1 -4.98 10.36 35.54
C MET A 1 -4.27 9.84 34.29
N SER A 2 -3.17 9.07 34.40
CA SER A 2 -2.43 8.53 33.24
C SER A 2 -3.12 7.32 32.57
N ASP A 3 -3.75 6.42 33.35
CA ASP A 3 -4.33 5.17 32.80
C ASP A 3 -5.53 5.40 31.87
N ALA A 4 -6.50 6.22 32.28
CA ALA A 4 -7.72 6.43 31.50
C ALA A 4 -7.46 7.07 30.12
N HIS A 5 -6.41 7.91 30.01
CA HIS A 5 -6.01 8.52 28.76
C HIS A 5 -5.30 7.52 27.83
N PHE A 6 -4.54 6.58 28.39
CA PHE A 6 -3.89 5.49 27.64
C PHE A 6 -4.94 4.53 27.07
N THR A 7 -5.94 4.13 27.87
CA THR A 7 -7.04 3.26 27.43
C THR A 7 -7.91 3.90 26.34
N ALA A 8 -8.12 5.22 26.39
CA ALA A 8 -8.87 5.93 25.36
C ALA A 8 -8.13 5.95 24.01
N VAL A 9 -6.81 6.16 24.03
CA VAL A 9 -5.97 6.11 22.82
C VAL A 9 -5.97 4.71 22.21
N GLU A 10 -5.82 3.67 23.04
CA GLU A 10 -5.85 2.28 22.56
C GLU A 10 -7.20 1.92 21.93
N ALA A 11 -8.31 2.30 22.57
CA ALA A 11 -9.65 2.07 22.03
C ALA A 11 -9.86 2.79 20.69
N TYR A 12 -9.37 4.02 20.58
CA TYR A 12 -9.43 4.78 19.34
C TYR A 12 -8.59 4.15 18.22
N LEU A 13 -7.36 3.72 18.53
CA LEU A 13 -6.50 3.02 17.57
C LEU A 13 -7.12 1.69 17.11
N ALA A 14 -7.74 0.94 18.03
CA ALA A 14 -8.47 -0.28 17.68
C ALA A 14 -9.64 0.02 16.74
N GLN A 15 -10.39 1.10 16.99
CA GLN A 15 -11.48 1.53 16.12
C GLN A 15 -10.97 1.90 14.71
N LEU A 16 -9.85 2.63 14.60
CA LEU A 16 -9.26 2.97 13.31
C LEU A 16 -8.83 1.73 12.52
N ARG A 17 -8.20 0.75 13.17
CA ARG A 17 -7.83 -0.53 12.56
C ARG A 17 -9.05 -1.28 12.05
N GLN A 18 -10.12 -1.33 12.85
CA GLN A 18 -11.35 -1.99 12.45
C GLN A 18 -11.99 -1.33 11.23
N THR A 19 -12.05 0.01 11.20
CA THR A 19 -12.56 0.75 10.03
C THR A 19 -11.74 0.47 8.78
N ALA A 20 -10.41 0.41 8.89
CA ALA A 20 -9.55 0.11 7.75
C ALA A 20 -9.76 -1.32 7.21
N LEU A 21 -9.91 -2.32 8.10
CA LEU A 21 -10.22 -3.69 7.70
C LEU A 21 -11.57 -3.81 6.99
N VAL A 22 -12.58 -3.05 7.43
CA VAL A 22 -13.88 -3.01 6.75
C VAL A 22 -13.74 -2.40 5.36
N ALA A 23 -13.04 -1.27 5.22
CA ALA A 23 -12.82 -0.62 3.94
C ALA A 23 -12.05 -1.53 2.95
N GLU A 24 -11.03 -2.25 3.44
CA GLU A 24 -10.30 -3.23 2.64
C GLU A 24 -11.20 -4.39 2.18
N ALA A 25 -12.06 -4.90 3.05
CA ALA A 25 -13.01 -5.96 2.70
C ALA A 25 -14.03 -5.48 1.64
N GLU A 26 -14.49 -4.23 1.72
CA GLU A 26 -15.38 -3.62 0.72
C GLU A 26 -14.68 -3.46 -0.65
N ASP A 27 -13.44 -3.00 -0.66
CA ASP A 27 -12.61 -2.94 -1.86
C ASP A 27 -12.44 -4.34 -2.47
N LEU A 28 -12.09 -5.36 -1.68
CA LEU A 28 -11.95 -6.74 -2.16
C LEU A 28 -13.25 -7.28 -2.76
N ALA A 29 -14.39 -7.01 -2.11
CA ALA A 29 -15.71 -7.42 -2.58
C ALA A 29 -16.12 -6.73 -3.89
N THR A 30 -15.58 -5.54 -4.16
CA THR A 30 -15.78 -4.80 -5.41
C THR A 30 -14.72 -5.10 -6.48
N GLY A 31 -13.78 -6.01 -6.20
CA GLY A 31 -12.75 -6.44 -7.14
C GLY A 31 -11.49 -5.58 -7.13
N ILE A 32 -11.34 -4.68 -6.17
CA ILE A 32 -10.12 -3.90 -5.97
C ILE A 32 -9.12 -4.77 -5.20
N ARG A 33 -7.85 -4.69 -5.60
CA ARG A 33 -6.69 -5.31 -4.94
C ARG A 33 -5.70 -4.25 -4.52
N HIS A 34 -4.86 -4.59 -3.55
CA HIS A 34 -3.99 -3.62 -2.90
C HIS A 34 -2.56 -4.12 -2.84
N ILE A 35 -1.65 -3.18 -2.97
CA ILE A 35 -0.26 -3.38 -2.59
C ILE A 35 0.27 -2.13 -1.92
N SER A 36 0.77 -2.30 -0.69
CA SER A 36 1.47 -1.28 0.08
C SER A 36 2.95 -1.57 0.12
N ILE A 37 3.76 -0.52 -0.02
CA ILE A 37 5.21 -0.56 0.07
C ILE A 37 5.61 0.48 1.11
N ALA A 38 6.11 0.01 2.27
CA ALA A 38 6.76 0.89 3.24
C ALA A 38 8.19 1.15 2.74
N THR A 39 8.44 2.38 2.32
CA THR A 39 9.73 2.81 1.75
C THR A 39 10.70 3.32 2.81
N GLY A 40 10.18 3.72 3.98
CA GLY A 40 10.92 4.60 4.89
C GLY A 40 11.06 6.00 4.29
N GLU A 41 11.81 6.86 4.96
CA GLU A 41 12.12 8.19 4.42
C GLU A 41 13.03 8.06 3.19
N LEU A 42 12.69 8.79 2.13
CA LEU A 42 13.50 8.85 0.92
C LEU A 42 14.62 9.86 1.16
N GLU A 43 15.85 9.38 1.38
CA GLU A 43 16.99 10.23 1.77
C GLU A 43 17.86 10.64 0.56
N SER A 44 17.65 10.01 -0.60
CA SER A 44 18.45 10.26 -1.80
C SER A 44 17.63 10.30 -3.10
N ASP A 45 18.21 10.91 -4.14
CA ASP A 45 17.63 10.91 -5.49
C ASP A 45 17.45 9.48 -6.04
N ASP A 46 18.28 8.52 -5.62
CA ASP A 46 18.14 7.12 -6.04
C ASP A 46 16.91 6.46 -5.41
N ASP A 47 16.59 6.80 -4.15
CA ASP A 47 15.38 6.32 -3.47
C ASP A 47 14.13 6.84 -4.17
N VAL A 48 14.14 8.13 -4.51
CA VAL A 48 13.07 8.79 -5.27
C VAL A 48 12.90 8.11 -6.63
N ARG A 49 14.00 7.91 -7.38
CA ARG A 49 13.98 7.28 -8.70
C ARG A 49 13.42 5.86 -8.66
N ARG A 50 13.75 5.06 -7.65
CA ARG A 50 13.20 3.71 -7.47
C ARG A 50 11.69 3.75 -7.25
N LEU A 51 11.22 4.64 -6.37
CA LEU A 51 9.79 4.79 -6.13
C LEU A 51 9.04 5.30 -7.37
N GLU A 52 9.62 6.24 -8.10
CA GLU A 52 9.07 6.75 -9.38
C GLU A 52 8.96 5.64 -10.43
N GLN A 53 9.95 4.74 -10.53
CA GLN A 53 9.88 3.58 -11.43
C GLN A 53 8.72 2.65 -11.07
N LEU A 54 8.50 2.38 -9.79
CA LEU A 54 7.38 1.58 -9.33
C LEU A 54 6.04 2.27 -9.60
N ALA A 55 5.93 3.57 -9.30
CA ALA A 55 4.73 4.36 -9.53
C ALA A 55 4.39 4.47 -11.02
N ALA A 56 5.39 4.63 -11.89
CA ALA A 56 5.21 4.65 -13.33
C ALA A 56 4.69 3.31 -13.87
N ALA A 57 5.20 2.18 -13.35
CA ALA A 57 4.70 0.86 -13.71
C ALA A 57 3.23 0.66 -13.29
N ALA A 58 2.88 1.07 -12.06
CA ALA A 58 1.51 1.02 -11.58
C ALA A 58 0.58 1.90 -12.45
N ALA A 59 1.00 3.11 -12.77
CA ALA A 59 0.24 4.04 -13.61
C ALA A 59 0.07 3.56 -15.07
N CYS A 60 1.05 2.82 -15.61
CA CYS A 60 0.96 2.24 -16.96
C CYS A 60 -0.10 1.13 -17.03
N GLY A 61 -0.31 0.41 -15.93
CA GLY A 61 -1.24 -0.72 -15.90
C GLY A 61 -0.73 -1.94 -16.68
N ARG A 62 -1.62 -2.92 -16.84
CA ARG A 62 -1.45 -4.06 -17.74
C ARG A 62 -2.75 -4.36 -18.46
N GLU A 63 -2.71 -5.27 -19.43
CA GLU A 63 -3.96 -5.77 -20.01
C GLU A 63 -4.81 -6.42 -18.91
N GLY A 64 -6.09 -6.04 -18.85
CA GLY A 64 -7.04 -6.57 -17.87
C GLY A 64 -6.96 -5.98 -16.46
N ALA A 65 -6.00 -5.09 -16.16
CA ALA A 65 -5.90 -4.46 -14.84
C ALA A 65 -5.23 -3.07 -14.85
N GLY A 66 -5.68 -2.17 -14.00
CA GLY A 66 -5.18 -0.80 -13.95
C GLY A 66 -5.22 -0.18 -12.56
N LEU A 67 -4.50 0.93 -12.40
CA LEU A 67 -4.50 1.72 -11.18
C LEU A 67 -5.82 2.48 -11.05
N ALA A 68 -6.64 2.12 -10.06
CA ALA A 68 -7.87 2.85 -9.72
C ALA A 68 -7.54 4.15 -8.96
N ARG A 69 -6.62 4.05 -8.01
CA ARG A 69 -6.12 5.17 -7.20
C ARG A 69 -4.82 4.78 -6.52
N PHE A 70 -4.10 5.77 -6.01
CA PHE A 70 -2.98 5.56 -5.10
C PHE A 70 -3.13 6.48 -3.88
N GLY A 71 -2.57 6.06 -2.76
CA GLY A 71 -2.48 6.84 -1.54
C GLY A 71 -1.10 6.62 -0.92
N GLY A 72 -0.67 7.49 -0.01
CA GLY A 72 0.63 7.35 0.61
C GLY A 72 0.92 8.41 1.64
N GLY A 73 1.99 8.16 2.39
CA GLY A 73 2.61 9.11 3.30
C GLY A 73 4.04 9.43 2.86
N ASN A 74 4.83 9.98 3.77
CA ASN A 74 6.25 10.25 3.53
C ASN A 74 7.08 8.95 3.42
N ASP A 75 6.61 7.88 4.05
CA ASP A 75 7.35 6.64 4.30
C ASP A 75 6.69 5.38 3.72
N TYR A 76 5.58 5.54 3.00
CA TYR A 76 4.92 4.44 2.30
C TYR A 76 4.06 4.92 1.13
N VAL A 77 3.79 4.00 0.20
CA VAL A 77 2.80 4.15 -0.87
C VAL A 77 1.88 2.93 -0.89
N THR A 78 0.62 3.13 -1.25
CA THR A 78 -0.38 2.09 -1.48
C THR A 78 -1.01 2.28 -2.86
N PHE A 79 -0.96 1.25 -3.69
CA PHE A 79 -1.62 1.20 -4.99
C PHE A 79 -2.90 0.37 -4.89
N TYR A 80 -3.98 0.88 -5.46
CA TYR A 80 -5.29 0.22 -5.52
C TYR A 80 -5.57 -0.14 -6.97
N ILE A 81 -5.68 -1.43 -7.23
CA ILE A 81 -5.72 -2.02 -8.56
C ILE A 81 -7.10 -2.59 -8.83
N GLU A 82 -7.69 -2.24 -9.96
CA GLU A 82 -8.97 -2.79 -10.42
C GLU A 82 -8.80 -3.57 -11.73
N GLY A 83 -9.79 -4.40 -12.05
CA GLY A 83 -9.84 -5.18 -13.28
C GLY A 83 -9.80 -6.69 -13.05
N LEU A 84 -10.01 -7.46 -14.12
CA LEU A 84 -10.08 -8.92 -14.08
C LEU A 84 -8.73 -9.56 -13.70
N ASP A 85 -7.63 -8.88 -14.04
CA ASP A 85 -6.26 -9.35 -13.77
C ASP A 85 -5.62 -8.63 -12.56
N ALA A 86 -6.42 -7.97 -11.71
CA ALA A 86 -5.92 -7.15 -10.61
C ALA A 86 -5.00 -7.93 -9.65
N ASP A 87 -5.37 -9.19 -9.36
CA ASP A 87 -4.56 -10.10 -8.53
C ASP A 87 -3.17 -10.32 -9.13
N GLN A 88 -3.10 -10.64 -10.42
CA GLN A 88 -1.81 -10.86 -11.08
C GLN A 88 -1.00 -9.56 -11.20
N PHE A 89 -1.67 -8.43 -11.45
CA PHE A 89 -0.95 -7.15 -11.51
C PHE A 89 -0.32 -6.77 -10.17
N VAL A 90 -1.00 -7.06 -9.05
CA VAL A 90 -0.43 -6.88 -7.72
C VAL A 90 0.83 -7.73 -7.53
N GLU A 91 0.84 -8.97 -8.01
CA GLU A 91 2.06 -9.82 -7.95
C GLU A 91 3.19 -9.27 -8.84
N ASP A 92 2.87 -8.77 -10.04
CA ASP A 92 3.86 -8.16 -10.94
C ASP A 92 4.49 -6.91 -10.30
N LEU A 93 3.67 -6.07 -9.66
CA LEU A 93 4.13 -4.89 -8.91
C LEU A 93 4.94 -5.29 -7.67
N ALA A 94 4.57 -6.37 -6.97
CA ALA A 94 5.34 -6.88 -5.85
C ALA A 94 6.73 -7.35 -6.29
N LEU A 95 6.82 -8.10 -7.39
CA LEU A 95 8.10 -8.54 -7.96
C LEU A 95 8.97 -7.36 -8.40
N LEU A 96 8.37 -6.35 -9.00
CA LEU A 96 9.08 -5.11 -9.36
C LEU A 96 9.58 -4.39 -8.11
N ALA A 97 8.74 -4.25 -7.08
CA ALA A 97 9.11 -3.63 -5.82
C ALA A 97 10.27 -4.38 -5.15
N GLU A 98 10.27 -5.72 -5.14
CA GLU A 98 11.40 -6.53 -4.64
C GLU A 98 12.68 -6.30 -5.45
N THR A 99 12.56 -6.15 -6.77
CA THR A 99 13.72 -5.87 -7.65
C THR A 99 14.30 -4.48 -7.41
N LEU A 100 13.45 -3.50 -7.12
CA LEU A 100 13.84 -2.12 -6.83
C LEU A 100 14.27 -1.93 -5.38
N ASN A 101 13.91 -2.87 -4.49
CA ASN A 101 14.12 -2.79 -3.05
C ASN A 101 15.62 -2.57 -2.72
N PRO A 102 15.99 -1.45 -2.11
CA PRO A 102 17.36 -1.18 -1.69
C PRO A 102 17.78 -1.99 -0.45
N GLY A 103 16.86 -2.79 0.13
CA GLY A 103 17.11 -3.75 1.20
C GLY A 103 16.23 -3.56 2.44
N TRP A 104 15.46 -2.47 2.50
CA TRP A 104 14.64 -2.11 3.67
C TRP A 104 13.16 -1.91 3.35
N TRP A 105 12.74 -1.95 2.09
CA TRP A 105 11.32 -1.85 1.77
C TRP A 105 10.58 -3.06 2.33
N ARG A 106 9.35 -2.82 2.82
CA ARG A 106 8.42 -3.89 3.20
C ARG A 106 7.22 -3.86 2.27
N ILE A 107 6.92 -4.99 1.67
CA ILE A 107 5.87 -5.12 0.67
C ILE A 107 4.73 -5.95 1.25
N SER A 108 3.52 -5.39 1.20
CA SER A 108 2.30 -5.97 1.75
C SER A 108 1.21 -5.99 0.68
N ARG A 109 0.48 -7.10 0.57
CA ARG A 109 -0.69 -7.25 -0.33
C ARG A 109 -1.96 -6.84 0.41
N SER A 110 -1.90 -5.64 0.96
CA SER A 110 -2.96 -5.05 1.77
C SER A 110 -2.97 -3.56 1.51
N SER A 111 -4.10 -2.92 1.78
CA SER A 111 -4.20 -1.47 1.86
C SER A 111 -3.47 -0.90 3.09
N LEU A 112 -3.15 -1.77 4.06
CA LEU A 112 -2.43 -1.47 5.28
C LEU A 112 -0.93 -1.77 5.11
N PRO A 113 -0.06 -0.75 5.21
CA PRO A 113 1.39 -0.93 5.14
C PRO A 113 1.99 -1.63 6.38
N PHE A 114 1.25 -1.72 7.50
CA PHE A 114 1.71 -2.25 8.80
C PHE A 114 0.60 -2.93 9.61
#